data_AF-W1YGD7-F1
#
_entry.id   AF-W1YGD7-F1
#
_cell.length_a   1.000
_cell.length_b   1.000
_cell.length_c   1.000
_cell.angle_alpha   90.00
_cell.angle_beta   90.00
_cell.angle_gamma   90.00
#
_symmetry.space_group_name_H-M   'P 1'
#
loop_
_entity.id
_entity.type
_entity.pdbx_description
1 polymer ?
#
loop_
_entity_poly.entity_id
_entity_poly.type
_entity_poly.pdbx_seq_one_letter_code
_entity_poly.pdbx_strand_id
1 'polypeptide(L)' 'MINNVTLVGRLTKDCDLRYTSSGVAVAAFTL' A
#
# COMPACT_ATOMS: atom_id res chain seq x y z
N MET A 1 -14.27 19.20 -1.12
CA MET A 1 -14.70 18.13 -0.19
C MET A 1 -13.48 17.47 0.39
N ILE A 2 -13.51 17.05 1.66
CA ILE A 2 -12.37 16.42 2.32
C ILE A 2 -12.63 14.92 2.55
N ASN A 3 -11.66 14.08 2.16
CA ASN A 3 -11.63 12.63 2.41
C ASN A 3 -10.26 12.28 3.00
N ASN A 4 -10.20 11.98 4.30
CA ASN A 4 -8.97 11.79 5.05
C ASN A 4 -9.06 10.52 5.91
N VAL A 5 -7.99 9.70 5.91
CA VAL A 5 -7.91 8.43 6.66
C VAL A 5 -6.58 8.38 7.42
N THR A 6 -6.65 8.04 8.71
CA THR A 6 -5.49 7.81 9.59
C THR A 6 -5.59 6.42 10.19
N LEU A 7 -4.56 5.59 10.00
CA LEU A 7 -4.47 4.23 10.56
C LEU A 7 -3.12 4.03 11.27
N VAL A 8 -3.13 3.28 12.37
CA VAL A 8 -1.92 2.85 13.10
C VAL A 8 -2.07 1.36 13.40
N GLY A 9 -1.09 0.55 12.99
CA GLY A 9 -1.16 -0.90 13.11
C GLY A 9 0.18 -1.57 12.81
N ARG A 10 0.16 -2.90 12.70
CA ARG A 10 1.31 -3.71 12.31
C ARG A 10 0.98 -4.45 11.02
N LEU A 11 1.93 -4.50 10.10
CA LEU A 11 1.77 -5.30 8.89
C LEU A 11 1.56 -6.78 9.27
N THR A 12 0.58 -7.41 8.64
CA THR A 12 0.28 -8.84 8.84
C THR A 12 1.31 -9.76 8.19
N LYS A 13 2.09 -9.22 7.24
CA LYS A 13 3.14 -9.88 6.45
C LYS A 13 3.95 -8.83 5.69
N ASP A 14 5.01 -9.25 5.03
CA ASP A 14 5.81 -8.39 4.15
C ASP A 14 4.96 -7.80 3.00
N CYS A 15 5.31 -6.60 2.55
CA CYS A 15 4.63 -5.92 1.45
C CYS A 15 4.84 -6.65 0.11
N ASP A 16 3.78 -6.76 -0.68
CA ASP A 16 3.82 -7.30 -2.03
C ASP A 16 4.23 -6.21 -3.02
N LEU A 17 5.48 -6.26 -3.50
CA LEU A 17 6.05 -5.30 -4.45
C LEU A 17 5.84 -5.78 -5.89
N ARG A 18 5.21 -4.95 -6.72
CA ARG A 18 4.96 -5.22 -8.14
C ARG A 18 5.26 -3.98 -8.99
N TYR A 19 5.31 -4.17 -10.30
CA TYR A 19 5.43 -3.08 -11.27
C TYR A 19 4.19 -2.99 -12.14
N THR A 20 3.73 -1.77 -12.43
CA THR A 20 2.70 -1.54 -13.45
C THR A 20 3.22 -1.85 -14.84
N SER A 21 2.33 -1.93 -15.84
CA SER A 21 2.72 -2.04 -17.25
C SER A 21 3.59 -0.85 -17.73
N SER A 22 3.47 0.31 -17.08
CA SER A 22 4.32 1.48 -17.32
C SER A 22 5.62 1.50 -16.50
N GLY A 23 5.92 0.43 -15.76
CA GLY A 23 7.16 0.28 -14.98
C GLY A 23 7.19 1.01 -13.63
N VAL A 24 6.04 1.43 -13.11
CA VAL A 24 5.95 2.11 -11.80
C VAL A 24 5.85 1.06 -10.68
N ALA A 25 6.70 1.19 -9.66
CA ALA A 25 6.66 0.31 -8.49
C ALA A 25 5.43 0.59 -7.62
N VAL A 26 4.72 -0.46 -7.20
CA VAL A 26 3.55 -0.41 -6.32
C VAL A 26 3.72 -1.46 -5.21
N ALA A 27 3.56 -1.03 -3.96
CA ALA A 27 3.56 -1.91 -2.80
C ALA A 27 2.14 -2.04 -2.24
N ALA A 28 1.65 -3.28 -2.09
CA ALA A 28 0.37 -3.58 -1.46
C ALA A 28 0.58 -4.30 -0.13
N PHE A 29 -0.21 -3.94 0.89
CA PHE A 29 -0.16 -4.57 2.21
C PHE A 29 -1.53 -4.52 2.90
N THR A 30 -1.68 -5.36 3.92
CA THR A 30 -2.82 -5.35 4.84
C THR A 30 -2.31 -4.94 6.21
N LEU A 31 -2.83 -3.79 6.68
CA LEU A 31 -2.58 -3.22 8.00
C LEU A 31 -3.55 -3.77 9.04
#